data_AF-A0A8B8GKA1-F1
#
_entry.id   AF-A0A8B8GKA1-F1
#
_cell.length_a   1.000
_cell.length_b   1.000
_cell.length_c   1.000
_cell.angle_alpha   90.00
_cell.angle_beta   90.00
_cell.angle_gamma   90.00
#
_symmetry.space_group_name_H-M   'P 1'
#
loop_
_entity.id
_entity.type
_entity.pdbx_description
1 polymer ?
#
loop_
_entity_poly.entity_id
_entity_poly.type
_entity_poly.pdbx_seq_one_letter_code
_entity_poly.pdbx_strand_id
1 'polypeptide(L)'
;MTEYGVLKHKYTRAQISLCKEKFLELDEAMKKIKDREITLREAAGHGIAGHQGFNRCNCKTGCGTKKCACNAVEILCNSKFHSNQNCTNK
;
A
#
# COMPACT_ATOMS: atom_id res chain seq x y z
N MET A 1 8.57 -4.00 14.06
CA MET A 1 7.50 -3.25 14.77
C MET A 1 6.96 -2.19 13.83
N THR A 2 5.71 -1.74 14.03
CA THR A 2 5.08 -0.66 13.26
C THR A 2 4.37 0.29 14.21
N GLU A 3 4.02 1.49 13.77
CA GLU A 3 3.17 2.41 14.56
C GLU A 3 1.78 1.81 14.89
N TYR A 4 1.33 0.76 14.17
CA TYR A 4 0.02 0.14 14.35
C TYR A 4 0.01 -1.08 15.28
N GLY A 5 1.21 -1.54 15.69
CA GLY A 5 1.38 -2.71 16.54
C GLY A 5 2.69 -3.47 16.35
N VAL A 6 2.83 -4.52 17.15
CA VAL A 6 3.96 -5.46 17.12
C VAL A 6 3.61 -6.63 16.19
N LEU A 7 4.55 -7.04 15.34
CA LEU A 7 4.31 -8.19 14.46
C LEU A 7 4.25 -9.47 15.29
N LYS A 8 3.17 -10.25 15.12
CA LYS A 8 2.93 -11.52 15.84
C LYS A 8 4.06 -12.54 15.68
N HIS A 9 4.66 -12.59 14.49
CA HIS A 9 5.76 -13.51 14.20
C HIS A 9 7.10 -12.77 14.18
N LYS A 10 8.13 -13.43 14.72
CA LYS A 10 9.52 -13.00 14.54
C LYS A 10 10.01 -13.43 13.16
N TYR A 11 10.71 -12.54 12.48
CA TYR A 11 11.29 -12.79 11.16
C TYR A 11 12.81 -12.75 11.26
N THR A 12 13.47 -13.61 10.50
CA THR A 12 14.93 -13.54 10.35
C THR A 12 15.31 -12.39 9.43
N ARG A 13 16.56 -11.92 9.52
CA ARG A 13 17.07 -10.85 8.66
C ARG A 13 16.98 -11.19 7.17
N ALA A 14 17.02 -12.48 6.81
CA ALA A 14 16.89 -12.93 5.41
C ALA A 14 15.45 -12.81 4.86
N GLN A 15 14.43 -12.74 5.73
CA GLN A 15 13.02 -12.65 5.33
C GLN A 15 12.55 -11.20 5.13
N ILE A 16 13.37 -10.21 5.50
CA ILE A 16 13.03 -8.78 5.43
C ILE A 16 14.08 -8.07 4.60
N SER A 17 13.64 -7.32 3.59
CA SER A 17 14.50 -6.40 2.87
C SER A 17 14.58 -5.07 3.62
N LEU A 18 15.79 -4.57 3.84
CA LEU A 18 15.99 -3.25 4.43
C LEU A 18 15.64 -2.16 3.41
N CYS A 19 14.79 -1.22 3.80
CA CYS A 19 14.59 0.02 3.05
C CYS A 19 15.78 0.94 3.30
N LYS A 20 16.37 1.52 2.25
CA LYS A 20 17.51 2.44 2.38
C LYS A 20 17.04 3.82 2.85
N GLU A 21 15.85 4.20 2.42
CA GLU A 21 15.19 5.44 2.77
C GLU A 21 14.60 5.37 4.19
N LYS A 22 14.75 6.48 4.93
CA LYS A 22 14.20 6.64 6.27
C LYS A 22 12.89 7.41 6.19
N PHE A 23 11.79 6.69 6.08
CA PHE A 23 10.45 7.28 6.08
C PHE A 23 9.88 7.50 7.49
N LEU A 24 10.47 6.87 8.50
CA LEU A 24 9.98 6.87 9.87
C LEU A 24 11.09 7.29 10.83
N GLU A 25 10.79 8.26 11.68
CA GLU A 25 11.57 8.58 12.87
C GLU A 25 11.25 7.54 13.96
N LEU A 26 12.29 6.86 14.45
CA LEU A 26 12.14 5.74 15.41
C LEU A 26 11.44 6.18 16.70
N ASP A 27 11.79 7.35 17.23
CA ASP A 27 11.19 7.90 18.46
C ASP A 27 9.68 8.18 18.29
N GLU A 28 9.31 8.75 17.14
CA GLU A 28 7.91 9.04 16.85
C GLU A 28 7.09 7.76 16.64
N ALA A 29 7.68 6.77 15.96
CA ALA A 29 7.05 5.46 15.78
C ALA A 29 6.86 4.72 17.12
N MET A 30 7.80 4.86 18.06
CA MET A 30 7.68 4.29 19.41
C MET A 30 6.58 4.96 20.23
N LYS A 31 6.35 6.27 20.09
CA LYS A 31 5.25 6.96 20.78
C LYS A 31 3.87 6.55 20.26
N LYS A 32 3.76 6.25 18.96
CA LYS A 32 2.50 5.88 18.32
C LYS A 32 2.16 4.40 18.45
N ILE A 33 3.12 3.56 18.86
CA ILE A 33 2.92 2.12 18.86
C ILE A 33 1.74 1.73 19.76
N LYS A 34 0.82 0.97 19.19
CA LYS A 34 -0.26 0.33 19.94
C LYS A 34 0.27 -0.98 20.53
N ASP A 35 0.02 -1.21 21.81
CA ASP A 35 0.35 -2.48 22.47
C ASP A 35 -0.65 -3.58 22.05
N ARG A 36 -0.55 -3.98 20.79
CA ARG A 36 -1.33 -5.07 20.20
C ARG A 36 -0.49 -5.82 19.19
N GLU A 37 -0.74 -7.11 19.09
CA GLU A 37 -0.17 -7.94 18.04
C GLU A 37 -0.94 -7.75 16.73
N ILE A 38 -0.21 -7.61 15.62
CA ILE A 38 -0.76 -7.54 14.26
C ILE A 38 -0.05 -8.54 13.35
N THR A 39 -0.76 -9.02 12.34
CA THR A 39 -0.17 -9.84 11.27
C THR A 39 0.63 -8.97 10.29
N LEU A 40 1.54 -9.60 9.53
CA LEU A 40 2.25 -8.90 8.45
C LEU A 40 1.29 -8.37 7.37
N ARG A 41 0.18 -9.08 7.14
CA ARG A 41 -0.85 -8.69 6.17
C ARG A 41 -1.57 -7.42 6.61
N GLU A 42 -1.93 -7.31 7.88
CA GLU A 42 -2.54 -6.09 8.44
C GLU A 42 -1.55 -4.91 8.41
N ALA A 43 -0.29 -5.15 8.79
CA ALA A 43 0.76 -4.14 8.71
C ALA A 43 0.91 -3.58 7.28
N ALA A 44 0.95 -4.45 6.27
CA ALA A 44 0.99 -4.06 4.86
C ALA A 44 -0.30 -3.33 4.41
N GLY A 45 -1.44 -3.68 5.00
CA GLY A 45 -2.74 -3.05 4.75
C GLY A 45 -2.82 -1.58 5.12
N HIS A 46 -1.95 -1.11 6.02
CA HIS A 46 -1.85 0.31 6.39
C HIS A 46 -1.05 1.15 5.37
N GLY A 47 -0.41 0.52 4.38
CA GLY A 47 0.26 1.23 3.29
C GLY A 47 -0.72 1.85 2.28
N ILE A 48 -0.20 2.75 1.43
CA ILE A 48 -0.97 3.50 0.41
C ILE A 48 -1.77 2.57 -0.52
N ALA A 49 -1.25 1.38 -0.79
CA ALA A 49 -1.86 0.42 -1.71
C ALA A 49 -2.77 -0.62 -1.02
N GLY A 50 -2.97 -0.49 0.29
CA GLY A 50 -3.76 -1.41 1.10
C GLY A 50 -3.26 -2.87 1.05
N HIS A 51 -4.12 -3.78 1.48
CA HIS A 51 -3.79 -5.21 1.65
C HIS A 51 -3.37 -5.94 0.37
N GLN A 52 -3.73 -5.41 -0.80
CA GLN A 52 -3.44 -6.05 -2.08
C GLN A 52 -2.09 -5.61 -2.66
N GLY A 53 -1.48 -4.57 -2.10
CA GLY A 53 -0.20 -4.03 -2.58
C GLY A 53 -0.29 -3.26 -3.90
N PHE A 54 -1.49 -3.09 -4.46
CA PHE A 54 -1.74 -2.20 -5.60
C PHE A 54 -3.18 -1.68 -5.60
N ASN A 55 -3.35 -0.44 -6.07
CA ASN A 55 -4.67 0.18 -6.26
C ASN A 55 -5.10 -0.02 -7.71
N ARG A 56 -6.08 -0.90 -7.93
CA ARG A 56 -6.67 -1.17 -9.26
C ARG A 56 -8.08 -0.57 -9.35
N CYS A 57 -8.38 0.11 -10.45
CA CYS A 57 -9.75 0.49 -10.76
C CYS A 57 -10.50 -0.65 -11.47
N ASN A 58 -11.82 -0.68 -11.31
CA ASN A 58 -12.70 -1.65 -11.96
C ASN A 58 -13.28 -1.13 -13.29
N CYS A 59 -12.70 -0.06 -13.84
CA CYS A 59 -13.17 0.53 -15.09
C CYS A 59 -12.97 -0.44 -16.26
N LYS A 60 -14.02 -0.64 -17.06
CA LYS A 60 -13.96 -1.46 -18.27
C LYS A 60 -13.42 -0.67 -19.47
N THR A 61 -13.83 0.60 -19.59
CA THR A 61 -13.40 1.54 -20.62
C THR A 61 -13.41 2.96 -20.05
N GLY A 62 -12.52 3.84 -20.53
CA GLY A 62 -12.45 5.25 -20.12
C GLY A 62 -12.06 5.44 -18.64
N CYS A 63 -11.10 6.31 -18.37
CA CYS A 63 -10.65 6.60 -16.99
C CYS A 63 -10.53 8.11 -16.71
N GLY A 64 -11.09 8.96 -17.58
CA GLY A 64 -10.99 10.41 -17.50
C GLY A 64 -11.91 11.08 -16.48
N THR A 65 -12.73 10.32 -15.76
CA THR A 65 -13.64 10.88 -14.73
C THR A 65 -13.31 10.34 -13.35
N LYS A 66 -13.75 11.06 -12.30
CA LYS A 66 -13.63 10.66 -10.90
C LYS A 66 -14.42 9.38 -10.53
N LYS A 67 -15.16 8.76 -11.48
CA LYS A 67 -15.69 7.39 -11.32
C LYS A 67 -14.59 6.33 -11.37
N CYS A 68 -13.45 6.64 -12.00
CA CYS A 68 -12.27 5.80 -11.95
C CYS A 68 -11.58 5.97 -10.59
N ALA A 69 -11.42 4.87 -9.84
CA ALA A 69 -10.76 4.90 -8.54
C ALA A 69 -9.35 5.47 -8.59
N CYS A 70 -8.61 5.23 -9.69
CA CYS A 70 -7.26 5.78 -9.87
C CYS A 70 -7.30 7.31 -10.05
N ASN A 71 -8.14 7.81 -10.97
CA ASN A 71 -8.30 9.26 -11.19
C ASN A 71 -8.89 9.99 -9.96
N ALA A 72 -9.79 9.33 -9.22
CA ALA A 72 -10.35 9.86 -7.99
C ALA A 72 -9.28 10.25 -6.98
N VAL A 73 -8.23 9.42 -6.85
CA VAL A 73 -7.07 9.66 -5.98
C VAL A 73 -5.85 10.21 -6.73
N GLU A 74 -6.07 10.72 -7.94
CA GLU A 74 -5.08 11.44 -8.75
C GLU A 74 -3.83 10.60 -9.10
N ILE A 75 -4.01 9.28 -9.25
CA ILE A 75 -2.98 8.37 -9.75
C ILE A 75 -3.32 7.84 -11.15
N LEU A 76 -2.30 7.54 -11.93
CA LEU A 76 -2.42 6.95 -13.26
C LEU A 76 -2.78 5.46 -13.17
N CYS A 77 -3.56 4.96 -14.13
CA CYS A 77 -3.87 3.55 -14.21
C CYS A 77 -2.65 2.76 -14.68
N ASN A 78 -2.34 1.66 -14.00
CA ASN A 78 -1.30 0.74 -14.47
C ASN A 78 -1.75 0.03 -15.76
N SER A 79 -0.86 -0.07 -16.74
CA SER A 79 -1.12 -0.76 -18.02
C SER A 79 -1.52 -2.23 -17.84
N LYS A 80 -1.08 -2.89 -16.76
CA LYS A 80 -1.48 -4.27 -16.40
C LYS A 80 -2.95 -4.39 -15.98
N PHE A 81 -3.62 -3.30 -15.61
CA PHE A 81 -5.03 -3.36 -15.19
C PHE A 81 -6.00 -3.39 -16.36
N HIS A 82 -5.58 -2.86 -17.51
CA HIS A 82 -6.36 -2.74 -18.72
C HIS A 82 -5.60 -3.38 -19.87
N SER A 83 -5.77 -4.68 -20.06
CA SER A 83 -5.21 -5.43 -21.19
C SER A 83 -5.78 -4.89 -22.50
N ASN A 84 -5.13 -3.88 -23.08
CA ASN A 84 -5.43 -3.32 -24.40
C ASN A 84 -6.74 -2.51 -24.54
N GLN A 85 -7.33 -2.05 -23.43
CA GLN A 85 -8.55 -1.22 -23.46
C GLN A 85 -8.22 0.27 -23.49
N ASN A 86 -9.14 1.08 -24.04
CA ASN A 86 -9.06 2.54 -24.20
C ASN A 86 -9.06 3.28 -22.85
N CYS A 87 -8.01 3.08 -22.04
CA CYS A 87 -7.78 3.80 -20.81
C CYS A 87 -7.25 5.20 -21.16
N THR A 88 -7.95 6.23 -20.68
CA THR A 88 -7.61 7.63 -20.91
C THR A 88 -6.85 8.26 -19.72
N ASN A 89 -6.48 7.46 -18.71
CA ASN A 89 -5.75 7.88 -17.50
C ASN A 89 -4.49 7.03 -17.37
N LYS A 90 -3.51 7.27 -18.24
CA LYS A 90 -2.26 6.49 -18.33
C LYS A 90 -1.07 7.28 -17.84
#